data_AF-A0A7V9BNV3-F1
#
_entry.id   AF-A0A7V9BNV3-F1
#
_cell.length_a   1.000
_cell.length_b   1.000
_cell.length_c   1.000
_cell.angle_alpha   90.00
_cell.angle_beta   90.00
_cell.angle_gamma   90.00
#
_symmetry.space_group_name_H-M   'P 1'
#
loop_
_entity.id
_entity.type
_entity.pdbx_description
1 polymer ?
#
loop_
_entity_poly.entity_id
_entity_poly.type
_entity_poly.pdbx_seq_one_letter_code
_entity_poly.pdbx_strand_id
1 'polypeptide(L)' 'MDGEQRLADYQHRVGEIERRATRAQSRLATTAETTMSSDGAVTLTVSPAGALLGLTVGPRAEELSRAQLA' A
#
# COMPACT_ATOMS: atom_id res chain seq x y z
N MET A 1 10.16 34.10 -27.17
CA MET A 1 10.15 33.16 -26.03
C MET A 1 11.60 32.95 -25.65
N ASP A 2 12.05 33.64 -24.62
CA ASP A 2 13.46 33.70 -24.25
C ASP A 2 13.88 32.37 -23.60
N GLY A 3 15.12 31.94 -23.86
CA GLY A 3 15.62 30.63 -23.41
C GLY A 3 15.54 30.44 -21.88
N GLU A 4 15.72 31.53 -21.14
CA GLU A 4 15.64 31.55 -19.67
C GLU A 4 14.22 31.29 -19.16
N GLN A 5 13.21 31.90 -19.78
CA GLN A 5 11.80 31.64 -19.47
C GLN A 5 11.44 30.17 -19.72
N ARG A 6 11.91 29.61 -20.85
CA ARG A 6 11.67 28.19 -21.17
C ARG A 6 12.31 27.25 -20.14
N LEU A 7 13.49 27.59 -19.65
CA LEU A 7 14.19 26.81 -18.62
C LEU A 7 13.46 26.91 -17.27
N ALA A 8 13.04 28.11 -16.88
CA ALA A 8 12.28 28.34 -15.65
C ALA A 8 10.96 27.56 -15.65
N ASP A 9 10.22 27.61 -16.75
CA ASP A 9 8.96 26.85 -16.92
C ASP A 9 9.19 25.33 -16.84
N TYR A 10 10.28 24.85 -17.44
CA TYR A 10 10.65 23.44 -17.38
C TYR A 10 10.98 23.00 -15.95
N GLN A 11 11.82 23.75 -15.24
CA GLN A 11 12.17 23.48 -13.84
C GLN A 11 10.93 23.49 -12.94
N HIS A 12 10.03 24.45 -13.14
CA HIS A 12 8.78 24.52 -12.41
C HIS A 12 7.92 23.26 -12.62
N ARG A 13 7.77 22.80 -13.87
CA ARG A 13 7.00 21.59 -14.20
C ARG A 13 7.64 20.33 -13.63
N VAL A 14 8.96 20.18 -13.70
CA VAL A 14 9.67 19.03 -13.10
C VAL A 14 9.45 19.00 -11.59
N GLY A 15 9.62 20.14 -10.91
CA GLY A 15 9.39 20.22 -9.46
C GLY A 15 7.93 19.92 -9.08
N GLU A 16 6.95 20.25 -9.92
CA GLU A 16 5.56 19.87 -9.69
C GLU A 16 5.33 18.36 -9.81
N ILE A 17 5.93 17.73 -10.83
CA ILE A 17 5.88 16.28 -11.03
C ILE A 17 6.50 15.56 -9.83
N GLU A 18 7.68 15.99 -9.37
CA GLU A 18 8.35 15.43 -8.20
C GLU A 18 7.46 15.53 -6.95
N ARG A 19 6.92 16.71 -6.65
CA ARG A 19 6.00 16.89 -5.51
C ARG A 19 4.78 15.98 -5.59
N ARG A 20 4.21 15.81 -6.78
CA ARG A 20 3.05 14.92 -6.98
C ARG A 20 3.44 13.45 -6.81
N ALA A 21 4.60 13.05 -7.32
CA ALA A 21 5.12 11.69 -7.19
C ALA A 21 5.39 11.34 -5.71
N THR A 22 6.08 12.21 -4.97
CA THR A 22 6.36 12.00 -3.54
C THR A 22 5.07 11.83 -2.74
N ARG A 23 4.06 12.70 -2.96
CA ARG A 23 2.76 12.57 -2.29
C ARG A 23 2.05 11.26 -2.63
N ALA A 24 2.13 10.81 -3.88
CA ALA A 24 1.53 9.54 -4.29
C ALA A 24 2.23 8.36 -3.59
N GLN A 25 3.57 8.37 -3.57
CA GLN A 25 4.36 7.34 -2.89
C GLN A 25 4.07 7.29 -1.39
N SER A 26 3.99 8.43 -0.70
CA SER A 26 3.66 8.45 0.73
C SER A 26 2.28 7.87 1.02
N ARG A 27 1.26 8.18 0.19
CA ARG A 27 -0.09 7.61 0.36
C ARG A 27 -0.10 6.10 0.15
N LEU A 28 0.65 5.61 -0.85
CA LEU A 28 0.77 4.18 -1.08
C LEU A 28 1.48 3.52 0.11
N ALA A 29 2.60 4.07 0.59
CA ALA A 29 3.35 3.51 1.71
C ALA A 29 2.52 3.38 3.01
N THR A 30 1.52 4.24 3.21
CA THR A 30 0.62 4.17 4.38
C THR A 30 -0.62 3.31 4.16
N THR A 31 -0.85 2.81 2.95
CA THR A 31 -2.03 2.01 2.65
C THR A 31 -1.76 0.55 3.01
N ALA A 32 -2.24 0.12 4.18
CA ALA A 32 -2.29 -1.31 4.50
C ALA A 32 -3.70 -1.82 4.18
N GLU A 33 -3.79 -2.98 3.54
CA GLU A 33 -5.06 -3.66 3.30
C GLU A 33 -5.25 -4.76 4.34
N THR A 34 -6.44 -4.79 4.96
CA THR A 34 -6.82 -5.86 5.89
C THR A 34 -7.92 -6.70 5.26
N THR A 35 -7.71 -8.01 5.22
CA THR A 35 -8.64 -8.99 4.66
C THR A 35 -8.85 -10.12 5.66
N MET A 36 -10.05 -10.69 5.68
CA MET A 36 -10.42 -11.81 6.53
C MET A 36 -10.81 -13.00 5.65
N SER A 37 -10.47 -14.21 6.09
CA SER A 37 -10.96 -15.45 5.47
C SER A 37 -12.49 -15.48 5.53
N SER A 38 -13.13 -16.16 4.57
CA SER A 38 -14.60 -16.20 4.45
C SER A 38 -15.29 -16.81 5.66
N ASP A 39 -14.59 -17.65 6.40
CA ASP A 39 -15.06 -18.29 7.64
C ASP A 39 -14.71 -17.49 8.90
N GLY A 40 -13.97 -16.38 8.78
CA GLY A 40 -13.53 -15.57 9.91
C GLY A 40 -12.42 -16.18 10.77
N ALA A 41 -11.80 -17.28 10.31
CA ALA A 41 -10.73 -17.95 11.05
C ALA A 41 -9.41 -17.16 11.04
N VAL A 42 -9.12 -16.42 9.98
CA VAL A 42 -7.83 -15.72 9.80
C VAL A 42 -8.05 -14.31 9.27
N THR A 43 -7.42 -13.32 9.91
CA THR A 43 -7.36 -11.94 9.43
C THR A 43 -5.91 -11.58 9.13
N LEU A 44 -5.66 -11.04 7.95
CA LEU A 44 -4.35 -10.66 7.44
C LEU A 44 -4.34 -9.16 7.15
N THR A 45 -3.23 -8.51 7.47
CA THR A 45 -2.94 -7.14 7.03
C THR A 45 -1.67 -7.16 6.19
N VAL A 46 -1.75 -6.64 4.97
CA VAL A 46 -0.64 -6.61 4.01
C VAL A 46 -0.32 -5.18 3.59
N SER A 47 0.96 -4.94 3.28
CA SER A 47 1.40 -3.70 2.64
C SER A 47 1.03 -3.72 1.15
N PRO A 48 1.06 -2.57 0.46
CA PRO A 48 0.82 -2.55 -0.99
C PRO A 48 1.90 -3.31 -1.78
N ALA A 49 3.07 -3.52 -1.19
CA ALA A 49 4.14 -4.32 -1.78
C ALA A 49 3.95 -5.83 -1.53
N GLY A 50 2.85 -6.24 -0.90
CA GLY A 50 2.54 -7.63 -0.58
C GLY A 50 3.27 -8.16 0.66
N ALA A 51 3.94 -7.30 1.43
CA ALA A 51 4.57 -7.73 2.67
C ALA A 51 3.51 -7.96 3.75
N LEU A 52 3.59 -9.07 4.49
CA LEU A 52 2.71 -9.34 5.62
C LEU A 52 3.07 -8.41 6.79
N LEU A 53 2.12 -7.57 7.21
CA LEU A 53 2.26 -6.62 8.30
C LEU A 53 1.59 -7.09 9.59
N GLY A 54 0.55 -7.91 9.47
CA GLY A 54 -0.19 -8.45 10.61
C GLY A 54 -0.92 -9.74 10.26
N LEU A 55 -1.01 -10.63 11.24
CA LEU A 55 -1.75 -11.88 11.16
C LEU A 55 -2.43 -12.12 12.51
N THR A 56 -3.75 -12.28 12.48
CA THR A 56 -4.55 -12.66 13.64
C THR A 56 -5.29 -13.94 13.31
N VAL A 57 -5.17 -14.93 14.20
CA VAL A 57 -5.92 -16.18 14.14
C VAL A 57 -7.08 -16.06 15.14
N GLY A 58 -8.31 -16.11 14.64
CA GLY A 58 -9.52 -15.95 15.43
C GLY A 58 -9.98 -17.27 16.07
N PRO A 59 -10.94 -17.22 17.01
CA PRO A 59 -11.43 -18.43 17.70
C PRO A 59 -11.96 -19.51 16.76
N ARG A 60 -12.52 -19.12 15.61
CA ARG A 60 -13.02 -20.08 14.61
C ARG A 60 -11.94 -21.04 14.10
N ALA A 61 -10.68 -20.62 14.11
CA ALA A 61 -9.55 -21.45 13.70
C ALA A 61 -9.31 -22.65 14.62
N GLU A 62 -9.71 -22.57 15.90
CA GLU A 62 -9.56 -23.68 16.85
C GLU A 62 -10.40 -24.90 16.48
N GLU A 63 -11.48 -24.67 15.72
CA GLU A 63 -12.38 -25.70 15.23
C GLU A 63 -11.96 -26.26 13.86
N LEU A 64 -10.93 -25.69 13.22
CA LEU A 64 -10.46 -26.10 11.91
C LEU A 64 -9.28 -27.07 12.01
N SER A 65 -9.26 -28.07 11.12
CA SER A 65 -8.09 -28.93 10.97
C SER A 65 -6.92 -28.14 10.36
N ARG A 66 -5.69 -28.62 10.59
CA ARG A 66 -4.50 -28.05 9.96
C ARG A 66 -4.61 -27.96 8.42
N ALA A 67 -5.29 -28.92 7.79
CA ALA A 67 -5.48 -28.93 6.34
C ALA A 67 -6.49 -27.87 5.86
N GLN A 68 -7.39 -27.39 6.73
CA GLN A 68 -8.34 -26.32 6.40
C GLN A 68 -7.74 -24.93 6.62
N LEU A 69 -6.69 -24.83 7.43
CA LEU A 69 -5.97 -23.57 7.72
C LEU A 69 -4.81 -23.29 6.76
N ALA A 70 -4.36 -24.27 5.99
CA ALA A 70 -3.20 -24.19 5.09
C ALA A 70 -3.63 -24.05 3.63
#